data_AF-A0A661VIX6-F1
#
_entry.id   AF-A0A661VIX6-F1
#
_cell.length_a   1.000
_cell.length_b   1.000
_cell.length_c   1.000
_cell.angle_alpha   90.00
_cell.angle_beta   90.00
_cell.angle_gamma   90.00
#
_symmetry.space_group_name_H-M   'P 1'
#
loop_
_entity.id
_entity.type
_entity.pdbx_description
1 polymer ?
#
loop_
_entity_poly.entity_id
_entity_poly.type
_entity_poly.pdbx_seq_one_letter_code
_entity_poly.pdbx_strand_id
1 'polypeptide(L)'
;MPTRLGNAFAVIEEYPYRRYGMDGVTFWPRLIHVISEDYKTAIDSAKTNLDSLLNFSLLSGVLGLEFLTMAGYMLANDHRLTGGWFFAGWVAAWAIAYLFYRATVSATQSMGVQIAACFDLFRSALLEKFHLKRPKDLSVERAVWRNLAKFLVSGDAYYYPRLPEEDAKTKDK
;
A
#
# COMPACT_ATOMS: atom_id res chain seq x y z
N MET A 1 11.56 4.16 -6.07
CA MET A 1 12.67 3.30 -5.60
C MET A 1 12.34 1.86 -5.96
N PRO A 2 13.15 1.11 -6.74
CA PRO A 2 12.64 -0.09 -7.40
C PRO A 2 12.91 -1.36 -6.60
N THR A 3 12.37 -1.46 -5.38
CA THR A 3 12.25 -2.78 -4.73
C THR A 3 10.93 -3.43 -5.17
N ARG A 4 10.87 -4.76 -5.22
CA ARG A 4 9.62 -5.47 -5.61
C ARG A 4 8.46 -5.11 -4.69
N LEU A 5 8.75 -4.95 -3.40
CA LEU A 5 7.79 -4.50 -2.40
C LEU A 5 7.35 -3.04 -2.64
N GLY A 6 8.29 -2.13 -2.89
CA GLY A 6 7.98 -0.73 -3.18
C GLY A 6 7.15 -0.56 -4.46
N ASN A 7 7.46 -1.33 -5.50
CA ASN A 7 6.66 -1.36 -6.73
C ASN A 7 5.24 -1.88 -6.47
N ALA A 8 5.08 -2.88 -5.59
CA ALA A 8 3.75 -3.38 -5.21
C ALA A 8 2.93 -2.29 -4.51
N PHE A 9 3.51 -1.57 -3.54
CA PHE A 9 2.84 -0.43 -2.90
C PHE A 9 2.53 0.72 -3.87
N ALA A 10 3.45 1.02 -4.79
CA ALA A 10 3.22 2.04 -5.81
C ALA A 10 1.99 1.73 -6.67
N VAL A 11 1.76 0.46 -7.03
CA VAL A 11 0.55 0.04 -7.76
C VAL A 11 -0.72 0.28 -6.94
N ILE A 12 -0.67 0.05 -5.62
CA ILE A 12 -1.81 0.29 -4.72
C ILE A 12 -2.17 1.78 -4.69
N GLU A 13 -1.15 2.64 -4.56
CA GLU A 13 -1.32 4.09 -4.49
C GLU A 13 -1.77 4.68 -5.84
N GLU A 14 -1.23 4.17 -6.94
CA GLU A 14 -1.50 4.67 -8.28
C GLU A 14 -2.90 4.27 -8.79
N TYR A 15 -3.45 3.14 -8.32
CA TYR A 15 -4.77 2.65 -8.75
C TYR A 15 -5.92 3.68 -8.58
N PRO A 16 -6.21 4.22 -7.38
CA PRO A 16 -7.29 5.18 -7.19
C PRO A 16 -7.04 6.48 -7.97
N TYR A 17 -5.78 6.88 -8.11
CA TYR A 17 -5.40 8.08 -8.85
C TYR A 17 -5.65 7.90 -10.36
N ARG A 18 -5.16 6.82 -10.97
CA ARG A 18 -5.35 6.56 -12.40
C ARG A 18 -6.81 6.32 -12.77
N ARG A 19 -7.58 5.67 -11.91
CA ARG A 19 -8.98 5.32 -12.21
C ARG A 19 -9.93 6.49 -11.94
N TYR A 20 -9.84 7.09 -10.75
CA TYR A 20 -10.81 8.07 -10.24
C TYR A 20 -10.23 9.47 -10.04
N GLY A 21 -8.92 9.68 -10.21
CA GLY A 21 -8.28 10.96 -9.90
C GLY A 21 -8.25 11.25 -8.39
N MET A 22 -8.49 10.23 -7.56
CA MET A 22 -8.41 10.31 -6.11
C MET A 22 -6.97 10.06 -5.68
N ASP A 23 -6.38 11.01 -4.97
CA ASP A 23 -5.13 10.77 -4.26
C ASP A 23 -5.37 9.80 -3.09
N GLY A 24 -4.88 8.57 -3.24
CA GLY A 24 -5.06 7.51 -2.26
C GLY A 24 -4.55 7.91 -0.88
N VAL A 25 -3.40 8.58 -0.79
CA VAL A 25 -2.77 8.95 0.50
C VAL A 25 -3.59 10.02 1.21
N THR A 26 -4.06 11.03 0.48
CA THR A 26 -4.89 12.11 1.05
C THR A 26 -6.27 11.63 1.50
N PHE A 27 -6.90 10.72 0.75
CA PHE A 27 -8.28 10.28 1.03
C PHE A 27 -8.37 9.06 1.94
N TRP A 28 -7.31 8.24 2.07
CA TRP A 28 -7.33 7.03 2.89
C TRP A 28 -7.76 7.24 4.35
N PRO A 29 -7.24 8.24 5.10
CA PRO A 29 -7.65 8.47 6.49
C PRO A 29 -9.13 8.83 6.63
N ARG A 30 -9.76 9.36 5.57
CA ARG A 30 -11.19 9.70 5.56
C ARG A 30 -12.03 8.52 5.14
N LEU A 31 -11.53 7.74 4.18
CA LEU A 31 -12.19 6.53 3.70
C LEU A 31 -12.33 5.50 4.81
N ILE A 32 -11.32 5.33 5.68
CA ILE A 32 -11.36 4.36 6.80
C ILE A 32 -12.49 4.62 7.82
N HIS A 33 -13.08 5.82 7.84
CA HIS A 33 -14.23 6.16 8.68
C HIS A 33 -15.58 5.90 8.01
N VAL A 34 -15.60 5.64 6.70
CA VAL A 34 -16.82 5.41 5.90
C VAL A 34 -16.99 3.93 5.55
N ILE A 35 -15.90 3.16 5.56
CA ILE A 35 -15.92 1.72 5.31
C ILE A 35 -16.66 0.95 6.41
N SER A 36 -17.20 -0.21 6.05
CA SER A 36 -17.78 -1.12 7.06
C SER A 36 -16.70 -1.70 7.97
N GLU A 37 -17.07 -2.04 9.20
CA GLU A 37 -16.15 -2.66 10.17
C GLU A 37 -15.58 -3.99 9.67
N ASP A 38 -16.38 -4.78 8.95
CA ASP A 38 -15.94 -6.03 8.32
C ASP A 38 -14.83 -5.81 7.29
N TYR A 39 -14.93 -4.75 6.47
CA TYR A 39 -13.90 -4.43 5.48
C TYR A 39 -12.63 -3.90 6.15
N LYS A 40 -12.79 -3.09 7.20
CA LYS A 40 -11.68 -2.56 7.99
C LYS A 40 -10.88 -3.69 8.62
N THR A 41 -11.56 -4.63 9.29
CA THR A 41 -10.92 -5.79 9.91
C THR A 41 -10.24 -6.70 8.89
N ALA A 42 -10.82 -6.88 7.69
CA ALA A 42 -10.18 -7.63 6.62
C ALA A 42 -8.85 -7.00 6.16
N ILE A 43 -8.83 -5.67 5.94
CA ILE A 43 -7.63 -4.93 5.55
C ILE A 43 -6.59 -4.95 6.69
N ASP A 44 -7.01 -4.71 7.93
CA ASP A 44 -6.13 -4.75 9.11
C ASP A 44 -5.51 -6.14 9.31
N SER A 45 -6.29 -7.21 9.07
CA SER A 45 -5.79 -8.59 9.11
C SER A 45 -4.76 -8.84 8.00
N ALA A 46 -5.03 -8.37 6.78
CA ALA A 46 -4.10 -8.49 5.66
C ALA A 46 -2.78 -7.74 5.93
N LYS A 47 -2.88 -6.52 6.50
CA LYS A 47 -1.72 -5.74 6.92
C LYS A 47 -0.92 -6.44 8.01
N THR A 48 -1.60 -6.97 9.03
CA THR A 48 -0.94 -7.71 10.12
C THR A 48 -0.18 -8.91 9.60
N ASN A 49 -0.74 -9.65 8.64
CA ASN A 49 -0.07 -10.78 8.00
C ASN A 49 1.17 -10.33 7.21
N LEU A 50 1.05 -9.27 6.41
CA LEU A 50 2.19 -8.67 5.68
C LEU A 50 3.31 -8.26 6.63
N ASP A 51 2.98 -7.51 7.69
CA ASP A 51 3.93 -7.03 8.69
C ASP A 51 4.63 -8.21 9.40
N SER A 52 3.88 -9.26 9.73
CA SER A 52 4.42 -10.49 10.33
C SER A 52 5.41 -11.20 9.39
N LEU A 53 5.07 -11.36 8.12
CA LEU A 53 5.96 -11.97 7.11
C LEU A 53 7.24 -11.15 6.93
N LEU A 54 7.12 -9.82 6.89
CA LEU A 54 8.29 -8.94 6.78
C LEU A 54 9.18 -9.05 8.01
N ASN A 55 8.60 -9.08 9.21
CA ASN A 55 9.33 -9.26 10.46
C ASN A 55 10.06 -10.61 10.49
N PHE A 56 9.43 -11.70 10.04
CA PHE A 56 10.11 -13.00 9.95
C PHE A 56 11.25 -13.02 8.94
N SER A 57 11.10 -12.31 7.81
CA SER A 57 12.19 -12.14 6.84
C SER A 57 13.39 -11.42 7.46
N LEU A 58 13.15 -10.31 8.17
CA LEU A 58 14.19 -9.55 8.85
C LEU A 58 14.86 -10.35 9.98
N LEU A 59 14.05 -11.01 10.82
CA LEU A 59 14.54 -11.83 11.93
C LEU A 59 15.41 -12.99 11.40
N SER A 60 14.97 -13.64 10.33
CA SER A 60 15.74 -14.72 9.69
C SER A 60 17.06 -14.20 9.10
N GLY A 61 17.07 -12.99 8.54
CA GLY A 61 18.29 -12.34 8.07
C GLY A 61 19.29 -12.03 9.20
N VAL A 62 18.80 -11.51 10.33
CA VAL A 62 19.62 -11.23 11.52
C VAL A 62 20.19 -12.52 12.12
N LEU A 63 19.36 -13.54 12.32
CA LEU A 63 19.80 -14.86 12.78
C LEU A 63 20.81 -15.49 11.82
N GLY A 64 20.64 -15.27 10.52
CA GLY A 64 21.65 -15.65 9.52
C GLY A 64 23.00 -15.03 9.86
N LEU A 65 23.07 -13.71 10.06
CA LEU A 65 24.33 -13.03 10.40
C LEU A 65 24.99 -13.59 11.67
N GLU A 66 24.21 -13.93 12.71
CA GLU A 66 24.72 -14.59 13.91
C GLU A 66 25.30 -15.98 13.63
N PHE A 67 24.64 -16.78 12.79
CA PHE A 67 25.17 -18.07 12.37
C PHE A 67 26.48 -17.93 11.59
N LEU A 68 26.64 -16.87 10.80
CA LEU A 68 27.89 -16.60 10.07
C LEU A 68 29.05 -16.26 11.01
N THR A 69 28.82 -15.38 11.99
CA THR A 69 29.87 -15.01 12.95
C THR A 69 30.27 -16.20 13.81
N MET A 70 29.30 -17.03 14.22
CA MET A 70 29.55 -18.24 14.99
C MET A 70 30.26 -19.32 14.17
N ALA A 71 29.93 -19.47 12.88
CA ALA A 71 30.65 -20.35 11.97
C ALA A 71 32.12 -19.92 11.81
N GLY A 72 32.38 -18.63 11.62
CA GLY A 72 33.74 -18.08 11.51
C GLY A 72 34.56 -18.30 12.78
N TYR A 73 33.96 -18.07 13.95
CA TYR A 73 34.61 -18.29 15.25
C TYR A 73 34.97 -19.77 15.48
N MET A 74 34.08 -20.71 15.15
CA MET A 74 34.34 -22.14 15.33
C MET A 74 35.37 -22.69 14.35
N LEU A 75 35.38 -22.20 13.10
CA LEU A 75 36.40 -22.58 12.11
C LEU A 75 37.79 -22.09 12.51
N ALA A 76 37.90 -20.95 13.19
CA ALA A 76 39.17 -20.44 13.72
C ALA A 76 39.72 -21.27 14.90
N ASN A 77 38.85 -21.97 15.63
CA ASN A 77 39.21 -22.83 16.78
C ASN A 77 39.33 -24.32 16.41
N ASP A 78 39.58 -24.65 15.14
CA ASP A 78 39.77 -26.00 14.60
C ASP A 78 38.56 -26.97 14.72
N HIS A 79 37.37 -26.47 15.08
CA HIS A 79 36.12 -27.23 15.13
C HIS A 79 35.43 -27.30 13.76
N ARG A 80 36.07 -27.99 12.80
CA ARG A 80 35.63 -28.05 11.39
C ARG A 80 34.22 -28.60 11.15
N LEU A 81 33.83 -29.67 11.85
CA LEU A 81 32.51 -30.29 11.68
C LEU A 81 31.38 -29.36 12.16
N THR A 82 31.57 -28.73 13.33
CA THR A 82 30.60 -27.82 13.93
C THR A 82 30.50 -26.51 13.16
N GLY A 83 31.63 -25.98 12.67
CA GLY A 83 31.65 -24.80 11.79
C GLY A 83 30.89 -25.01 10.48
N GLY A 84 31.00 -26.20 9.86
CA GLY A 84 30.23 -26.57 8.68
C GLY A 84 28.71 -26.59 8.92
N TRP A 85 28.28 -27.08 10.08
CA TRP A 85 26.86 -27.06 10.47
C TRP A 85 26.31 -25.65 10.62
N PHE A 86 27.05 -24.74 11.25
CA PHE A 86 26.66 -23.34 11.37
C PHE A 86 26.63 -22.62 10.02
N PHE A 87 27.55 -22.95 9.10
CA PHE A 87 27.50 -22.43 7.73
C PHE A 87 26.26 -22.91 6.97
N ALA A 88 25.88 -24.19 7.11
CA ALA A 88 24.62 -24.69 6.57
C ALA A 88 23.40 -23.95 7.17
N GLY A 89 23.45 -23.66 8.47
CA GLY A 89 22.46 -22.83 9.16
C GLY A 89 22.35 -21.41 8.60
N TRP A 90 23.49 -20.77 8.28
CA TRP A 90 23.52 -19.46 7.60
C TRP A 90 22.82 -19.51 6.24
N VAL A 91 23.16 -20.49 5.39
CA VAL A 91 22.53 -20.65 4.07
C VAL A 91 21.03 -20.87 4.22
N ALA A 92 20.61 -21.72 5.15
CA ALA A 92 19.19 -22.01 5.41
C ALA A 92 18.44 -20.76 5.89
N ALA A 93 19.02 -19.98 6.81
CA ALA A 93 18.43 -18.75 7.33
C ALA A 93 18.23 -17.71 6.22
N TRP A 94 19.20 -17.53 5.33
CA TRP A 94 19.07 -16.65 4.17
C TRP A 94 18.04 -17.12 3.16
N ALA A 95 17.97 -18.42 2.90
CA ALA A 95 16.93 -19.00 2.05
C ALA A 95 15.53 -18.74 2.62
N ILE A 96 15.35 -18.94 3.92
CA ILE A 96 14.08 -18.68 4.64
C ILE A 96 13.75 -17.19 4.60
N ALA A 97 14.71 -16.30 4.86
CA ALA A 97 14.53 -14.85 4.79
C ALA A 97 14.03 -14.42 3.40
N TYR A 98 14.61 -14.97 2.33
CA TYR A 98 14.20 -14.70 0.96
C TYR A 98 12.79 -15.23 0.63
N LEU A 99 12.43 -16.42 1.13
CA LEU A 99 11.08 -16.97 0.98
C LEU A 99 10.03 -16.08 1.66
N PHE A 100 10.29 -15.64 2.89
CA PHE A 100 9.40 -14.72 3.60
C PHE A 100 9.28 -13.37 2.88
N TYR A 101 10.38 -12.81 2.39
CA TYR A 101 10.32 -11.57 1.60
C TYR A 101 9.43 -11.71 0.37
N ARG A 102 9.55 -12.83 -0.36
CA ARG A 102 8.67 -13.13 -1.49
C ARG A 102 7.21 -13.28 -1.08
N ALA A 103 6.95 -13.92 0.06
CA ALA A 103 5.60 -14.05 0.60
C ALA A 103 5.02 -12.66 0.96
N THR A 104 5.81 -11.76 1.54
CA THR A 104 5.42 -10.37 1.82
C THR A 104 5.01 -9.64 0.54
N VAL A 105 5.77 -9.78 -0.54
CA VAL A 105 5.41 -9.17 -1.84
C VAL A 105 4.07 -9.69 -2.35
N SER A 106 3.82 -10.99 -2.25
CA SER A 106 2.54 -11.59 -2.63
C SER A 106 1.38 -11.10 -1.75
N ALA A 107 1.60 -11.04 -0.43
CA ALA A 107 0.61 -10.54 0.52
C ALA A 107 0.24 -9.07 0.25
N THR A 108 1.24 -8.26 -0.13
CA THR A 108 1.05 -6.85 -0.52
C THR A 108 0.13 -6.73 -1.73
N GLN A 109 0.31 -7.58 -2.75
CA GLN A 109 -0.56 -7.58 -3.93
C GLN A 109 -2.01 -7.92 -3.57
N SER A 110 -2.22 -8.94 -2.73
CA SER A 110 -3.55 -9.32 -2.26
C SER A 110 -4.22 -8.20 -1.45
N MET A 111 -3.48 -7.55 -0.55
CA MET A 111 -3.96 -6.38 0.20
C MET A 111 -4.30 -5.23 -0.75
N GLY A 112 -3.50 -5.04 -1.81
CA GLY A 112 -3.73 -4.03 -2.84
C GLY A 112 -5.07 -4.17 -3.55
N VAL A 113 -5.48 -5.40 -3.87
CA VAL A 113 -6.81 -5.67 -4.46
C VAL A 113 -7.93 -5.29 -3.49
N GLN A 114 -7.76 -5.54 -2.19
CA GLN A 114 -8.75 -5.14 -1.18
C GLN A 114 -8.86 -3.63 -1.04
N ILE A 115 -7.73 -2.92 -1.03
CA ILE A 115 -7.69 -1.46 -1.01
C ILE A 115 -8.34 -0.88 -2.27
N ALA A 116 -8.03 -1.43 -3.45
CA ALA A 116 -8.67 -1.05 -4.70
C ALA A 116 -10.20 -1.23 -4.64
N ALA A 117 -10.67 -2.39 -4.18
CA ALA A 117 -12.10 -2.65 -3.99
C ALA A 117 -12.76 -1.70 -2.99
N CYS A 118 -12.04 -1.32 -1.93
CA CYS A 118 -12.49 -0.34 -0.95
C CYS A 118 -12.77 1.02 -1.61
N PHE A 119 -11.86 1.53 -2.44
CA PHE A 119 -12.12 2.75 -3.22
C PHE A 119 -13.27 2.55 -4.22
N ASP A 120 -13.37 1.38 -4.84
CA ASP A 120 -14.41 1.10 -5.84
C ASP A 120 -15.83 1.11 -5.23
N LEU A 121 -15.97 0.64 -4.00
CA LEU A 121 -17.26 0.51 -3.31
C LEU A 121 -17.62 1.77 -2.52
N PHE A 122 -16.67 2.32 -1.75
CA PHE A 122 -16.96 3.36 -0.76
C PHE A 122 -16.73 4.80 -1.26
N ARG A 123 -16.21 5.01 -2.48
CA ARG A 123 -16.01 6.37 -3.03
C ARG A 123 -17.29 7.21 -3.04
N SER A 124 -18.43 6.61 -3.42
CA SER A 124 -19.71 7.32 -3.49
C SER A 124 -20.24 7.66 -2.09
N ALA A 125 -20.07 6.75 -1.13
CA ALA A 125 -20.45 6.99 0.27
C ALA A 125 -19.61 8.13 0.88
N LEU A 126 -18.33 8.23 0.50
CA LEU A 126 -17.48 9.33 0.94
C LEU A 126 -17.96 10.69 0.38
N LEU A 127 -18.36 10.76 -0.90
CA LEU A 127 -18.94 11.98 -1.48
C LEU A 127 -20.22 12.42 -0.75
N GLU A 128 -21.06 11.47 -0.36
CA GLU A 128 -22.28 11.74 0.38
C GLU A 128 -22.00 12.37 1.75
N LYS A 129 -20.94 11.91 2.46
CA LYS A 129 -20.48 12.53 3.71
C LYS A 129 -19.94 13.95 3.53
N PHE A 130 -19.46 14.30 2.33
CA PHE A 130 -19.11 15.67 1.96
C PHE A 130 -20.32 16.48 1.46
N HIS A 131 -21.54 15.93 1.50
CA HIS A 131 -22.76 16.53 0.98
C HIS A 131 -22.69 16.89 -0.51
N LEU A 132 -21.89 16.14 -1.28
CA LEU A 132 -21.74 16.33 -2.72
C LEU A 132 -22.68 15.41 -3.50
N LYS A 133 -23.23 15.93 -4.59
CA LYS A 133 -24.03 15.14 -5.52
C LYS A 133 -23.16 14.10 -6.21
N ARG A 134 -23.67 12.87 -6.34
CA ARG A 134 -23.02 11.80 -7.09
C ARG A 134 -22.87 12.21 -8.56
N PRO A 135 -21.64 12.27 -9.10
CA PRO A 135 -21.42 12.59 -10.51
C PRO A 135 -22.03 11.51 -11.41
N LYS A 136 -22.57 11.92 -12.56
CA LYS A 136 -23.10 10.99 -13.58
C LYS A 136 -21.99 10.42 -14.48
N ASP A 137 -20.92 11.19 -14.68
CA ASP A 137 -19.80 10.85 -15.56
C ASP A 137 -18.48 10.72 -14.80
N LEU A 138 -17.66 9.76 -15.24
CA LEU A 138 -16.31 9.51 -14.68
C LEU A 138 -15.35 10.71 -14.87
N SER A 139 -15.49 11.47 -15.95
CA SER A 139 -14.67 12.66 -16.21
C SER A 139 -14.95 13.77 -15.19
N VAL A 140 -16.23 13.98 -14.88
CA VAL A 140 -16.71 14.93 -13.87
C VAL A 140 -16.32 14.45 -12.47
N GLU A 141 -16.47 13.16 -12.19
CA GLU A 141 -16.04 12.55 -10.92
C GLU A 141 -14.55 12.80 -10.65
N ARG A 142 -13.69 12.60 -11.65
CA ARG A 142 -12.26 12.91 -11.55
C ARG A 142 -11.97 14.37 -11.23
N ALA A 143 -12.71 15.30 -11.83
CA ALA A 143 -12.53 16.72 -11.56
C ALA A 143 -12.94 17.07 -10.12
N VAL A 144 -14.06 16.52 -9.65
CA VAL A 144 -14.55 16.70 -8.26
C VAL A 144 -13.52 16.20 -7.26
N TRP A 145 -12.98 14.99 -7.45
CA TRP A 145 -11.97 14.44 -6.53
C TRP A 145 -10.67 15.23 -6.49
N ARG A 146 -10.16 15.70 -7.64
CA ARG A 146 -8.97 16.55 -7.68
C ARG A 146 -9.19 17.90 -7.01
N ASN A 147 -10.35 18.52 -7.21
CA ASN A 147 -10.68 19.79 -6.57
C ASN A 147 -10.85 19.61 -5.06
N LEU A 148 -11.46 18.51 -4.62
CA LEU A 148 -11.56 18.17 -3.21
C LEU A 148 -10.18 17.93 -2.59
N ALA A 149 -9.26 17.27 -3.30
CA ALA A 149 -7.88 17.11 -2.84
C ALA A 149 -7.18 18.45 -2.65
N LYS A 150 -7.29 19.38 -3.62
CA LYS A 150 -6.76 20.75 -3.50
C LYS A 150 -7.35 21.50 -2.31
N PHE A 151 -8.67 21.40 -2.12
CA PHE A 151 -9.34 21.99 -0.96
C PHE A 151 -8.77 21.46 0.35
N LEU A 152 -8.59 20.14 0.46
CA LEU A 152 -8.10 19.49 1.68
C LEU A 152 -6.62 19.77 1.99
N VAL A 153 -5.78 19.86 0.96
CA VAL A 153 -4.33 20.04 1.12
C VAL A 153 -3.94 21.51 1.18
N SER A 154 -4.53 22.35 0.34
CA SER A 154 -4.12 23.75 0.13
C SER A 154 -5.04 24.75 0.84
N GLY A 155 -6.22 24.32 1.32
CA GLY A 155 -7.20 25.20 1.96
C GLY A 155 -7.84 26.23 1.02
N ASP A 156 -7.67 26.08 -0.30
CA ASP A 156 -8.25 26.97 -1.31
C ASP A 156 -9.77 27.03 -1.15
N ALA A 157 -10.34 28.24 -1.08
CA ALA A 157 -11.77 28.43 -0.89
C ALA A 157 -12.56 27.64 -1.95
N TYR A 158 -13.47 26.79 -1.46
CA TYR A 158 -14.34 25.90 -2.22
C TYR A 158 -15.19 26.66 -3.24
N TYR A 159 -14.65 27.00 -4.41
CA TYR A 159 -15.43 27.48 -5.53
C TYR A 159 -15.92 26.25 -6.28
N TYR A 160 -17.24 26.09 -6.38
CA TYR A 160 -17.90 25.03 -7.12
C TYR A 160 -17.11 24.64 -8.38
N PRO A 161 -16.92 23.35 -8.69
CA PRO A 161 -16.45 22.98 -10.01
C PRO A 161 -17.49 23.51 -10.99
N ARG A 162 -17.15 24.57 -11.73
CA ARG A 162 -17.90 24.91 -12.95
C ARG A 162 -17.91 23.63 -13.77
N LEU A 163 -19.10 23.08 -13.97
CA LEU A 163 -19.24 21.89 -14.79
C LEU A 163 -18.66 22.23 -16.17
N PRO A 164 -17.98 21.31 -16.86
CA PRO A 164 -17.43 21.57 -18.20
C PRO A 164 -18.45 22.15 -19.19
N GLU A 165 -19.75 21.94 -18.94
CA GLU A 165 -20.85 22.55 -19.68
C GLU A 165 -20.91 24.08 -19.61
N GLU A 166 -20.39 24.71 -18.56
CA GLU A 166 -20.36 26.19 -18.44
C GLU A 166 -19.25 26.84 -19.28
N ASP A 167 -18.14 26.13 -19.51
CA ASP A 167 -17.04 26.59 -20.36
C ASP A 167 -17.39 26.56 -21.86
N ALA A 168 -18.29 25.65 -22.25
CA ALA A 168 -18.83 25.59 -23.61
C ALA A 168 -19.78 26.77 -23.91
N LYS A 169 -20.54 27.24 -22.91
CA LYS A 169 -21.49 28.36 -23.06
C LYS A 169 -20.84 29.74 -22.96
N THR A 170 -19.62 29.84 -22.46
CA THR A 170 -18.88 31.11 -22.34
C THR A 170 -17.98 31.41 -23.53
N LYS A 171 -17.71 30.44 -24.41
CA LYS A 171 -16.98 30.67 -25.67
C LYS A 171 -17.84 31.13 -26.83
N ASP A 172 -19.17 31.10 -26.68
CA ASP A 172 -20.14 31.41 -27.73
C ASP A 172 -20.92 32.73 -27.46
N LYS A 173 -20.35 33.60 -26.62
CA LYS A 173 -20.78 34.99 -26.38
C LYS A 173 -19.59 35.91 -26.54
#